data_AF-A0A0G0Y7H3-F1
#
_entry.id   AF-A0A0G0Y7H3-F1
#
_cell.length_a   1.000
_cell.length_b   1.000
_cell.length_c   1.000
_cell.angle_alpha   90.00
_cell.angle_beta   90.00
_cell.angle_gamma   90.00
#
_symmetry.space_group_name_H-M   'P 1'
#
loop_
_entity.id
_entity.type
_entity.pdbx_description
1 polymer ?
#
loop_
_entity_poly.entity_id
_entity_poly.type
_entity_poly.pdbx_seq_one_letter_code
_entity_poly.pdbx_strand_id
1 'polypeptide(L)'
;MSKRTRFVITSVILSLGFVGIQFLNDQNRFWAIGILGALTFTLFLWSLFETLKANMTLLTLVLPVMFTLGVGFFWFLLPTNIFAKVPIVIFYGMGIYILCLTANIYSVASVRTIALLRAARGVGFVITLLASFLIFDAILSIRTEIYYLIPAVFVFSLLLYIQGFWSMLLTKEYSKDLVYLSAGAALVTTELAAILYFWPVTIVVGSLLLTTSFYMLLGLGQAKLEGRYFKSTIREHLVVGVLIFIAMFISTHWGA
;
A
#
# COMPACT_ATOMS: atom_id res chain seq x y z
N MET A 1 -23.55 4.57 -18.42
CA MET A 1 -22.13 4.96 -18.59
C MET A 1 -21.29 3.72 -18.85
N SER A 2 -20.26 3.81 -19.71
CA SER A 2 -19.32 2.67 -19.85
C SER A 2 -18.48 2.51 -18.57
N LYS A 3 -18.08 1.27 -18.23
CA LYS A 3 -17.19 1.00 -17.08
C LYS A 3 -15.88 1.81 -17.15
N ARG A 4 -15.30 1.90 -18.34
CA ARG A 4 -14.06 2.66 -18.57
C ARG A 4 -14.25 4.15 -18.31
N THR A 5 -15.40 4.71 -18.70
CA THR A 5 -15.74 6.11 -18.41
C THR A 5 -15.80 6.36 -16.90
N ARG A 6 -16.40 5.45 -16.11
CA ARG A 6 -16.41 5.58 -14.64
C ARG A 6 -15.01 5.55 -14.04
N PHE A 7 -14.12 4.68 -14.53
CA PHE A 7 -12.73 4.61 -14.04
C PHE A 7 -11.96 5.91 -14.31
N VAL A 8 -12.12 6.48 -15.51
CA VAL A 8 -11.53 7.77 -15.86
C VAL A 8 -12.10 8.89 -14.99
N ILE A 9 -13.43 8.92 -14.79
CA ILE A 9 -14.08 9.90 -13.91
C ILE A 9 -13.55 9.79 -12.48
N THR A 10 -13.48 8.58 -11.91
CA THR A 10 -12.92 8.35 -10.56
C THR A 10 -11.49 8.87 -10.47
N SER A 11 -10.64 8.54 -11.45
CA SER A 11 -9.25 9.01 -11.50
C SER A 11 -9.12 10.52 -11.57
N VAL A 12 -9.92 11.17 -12.43
CA VAL A 12 -9.88 12.62 -12.62
C VAL A 12 -10.41 13.34 -11.38
N ILE A 13 -11.55 12.91 -10.83
CA ILE A 13 -12.13 13.51 -9.62
C ILE A 13 -11.16 13.40 -8.44
N LEU A 14 -10.56 12.22 -8.22
CA LEU A 14 -9.60 12.05 -7.13
C LEU A 14 -8.35 12.90 -7.34
N SER A 15 -7.84 13.01 -8.58
CA SER A 15 -6.68 13.86 -8.89
C SER A 15 -6.98 15.34 -8.67
N LEU A 16 -8.17 15.80 -9.07
CA LEU A 16 -8.62 17.17 -8.81
C LEU A 16 -8.82 17.42 -7.32
N GLY A 17 -9.39 16.47 -6.59
CA GLY A 17 -9.50 16.52 -5.13
C GLY A 17 -8.12 16.67 -4.47
N PHE A 18 -7.13 15.93 -4.96
CA PHE A 18 -5.75 16.01 -4.50
C PHE A 18 -5.12 17.39 -4.74
N VAL A 19 -5.38 18.00 -5.92
CA VAL A 19 -4.97 19.39 -6.19
C VAL A 19 -5.70 20.38 -5.28
N GLY A 20 -6.98 20.15 -4.99
CA GLY A 20 -7.79 20.98 -4.11
C GLY A 20 -7.23 21.12 -2.69
N ILE A 21 -6.57 20.07 -2.18
CA ILE A 21 -5.93 20.08 -0.85
C ILE A 21 -4.85 21.17 -0.73
N GLN A 22 -4.23 21.59 -1.84
CA GLN A 22 -3.19 22.61 -1.83
C GLN A 22 -3.67 23.98 -1.34
N PHE A 23 -4.95 24.29 -1.58
CA PHE A 23 -5.54 25.59 -1.23
C PHE A 23 -6.00 25.67 0.23
N LEU A 24 -5.90 24.57 0.98
CA LEU A 24 -6.27 24.52 2.39
C LEU A 24 -5.10 24.93 3.29
N ASN A 25 -5.43 25.55 4.43
CA ASN A 25 -4.49 25.88 5.51
C ASN A 25 -3.91 24.60 6.15
N ASP A 26 -2.69 24.69 6.69
CA ASP A 26 -1.89 23.54 7.13
C ASP A 26 -2.62 22.56 8.07
N GLN A 27 -3.36 23.06 9.05
CA GLN A 27 -4.10 22.21 10.00
C GLN A 27 -5.23 21.40 9.34
N ASN A 28 -5.86 21.94 8.30
CA ASN A 28 -6.97 21.31 7.61
C ASN A 28 -6.51 20.27 6.58
N ARG A 29 -5.22 20.24 6.22
CA ARG A 29 -4.71 19.35 5.17
C ARG A 29 -4.74 17.88 5.58
N PHE A 30 -4.45 17.55 6.85
CA PHE A 30 -4.54 16.19 7.36
C PHE A 30 -5.97 15.65 7.30
N TRP A 31 -6.94 16.45 7.74
CA TRP A 31 -8.36 16.13 7.62
C TRP A 31 -8.80 15.96 6.16
N ALA A 32 -8.30 16.82 5.27
CA ALA A 32 -8.61 16.75 3.85
C ALA A 32 -8.11 15.45 3.19
N ILE A 33 -6.95 14.92 3.59
CA ILE A 33 -6.46 13.61 3.11
C ILE A 33 -7.35 12.48 3.63
N GLY A 34 -7.76 12.54 4.91
CA GLY A 34 -8.71 11.57 5.46
C GLY A 34 -10.03 11.57 4.68
N ILE A 35 -10.56 12.76 4.36
CA ILE A 35 -11.74 12.93 3.52
C ILE A 35 -11.49 12.41 2.10
N LEU A 36 -10.32 12.63 1.52
CA LEU A 36 -9.97 12.12 0.20
C LEU A 36 -9.85 10.58 0.19
N GLY A 37 -9.37 9.98 1.28
CA GLY A 37 -9.39 8.54 1.49
C GLY A 37 -10.82 7.99 1.54
N ALA A 38 -11.72 8.66 2.27
CA ALA A 38 -13.15 8.32 2.30
C ALA A 38 -13.82 8.51 0.92
N LEU A 39 -13.46 9.58 0.20
CA LEU A 39 -13.93 9.81 -1.17
C LEU A 39 -13.40 8.74 -2.14
N THR A 40 -12.17 8.26 -1.94
CA THR A 40 -11.62 7.14 -2.70
C THR A 40 -12.45 5.89 -2.49
N PHE A 41 -12.79 5.60 -1.23
CA PHE A 41 -13.65 4.47 -0.90
C PHE A 41 -15.02 4.55 -1.59
N THR A 42 -15.71 5.69 -1.52
CA THR A 42 -17.03 5.87 -2.12
C THR A 42 -16.99 5.86 -3.66
N LEU A 43 -16.00 6.50 -4.28
CA LEU A 43 -15.86 6.52 -5.73
C LEU A 43 -15.50 5.15 -6.29
N PHE A 44 -14.65 4.37 -5.61
CA PHE A 44 -14.36 3.00 -6.03
C PHE A 44 -15.57 2.08 -5.88
N LEU A 45 -16.36 2.22 -4.80
CA LEU A 45 -17.63 1.51 -4.65
C LEU A 45 -18.57 1.80 -5.83
N TRP A 46 -18.73 3.06 -6.19
CA TRP A 46 -19.56 3.47 -7.33
C TRP A 46 -19.01 2.94 -8.67
N SER A 47 -17.69 3.00 -8.86
CA SER A 47 -17.03 2.53 -10.09
C SER A 47 -17.19 1.02 -10.30
N LEU A 48 -17.16 0.24 -9.21
CA LEU A 48 -17.15 -1.22 -9.23
C LEU A 48 -18.51 -1.86 -8.93
N PHE A 49 -19.57 -1.05 -8.70
CA PHE A 49 -20.87 -1.52 -8.23
C PHE A 49 -21.45 -2.70 -9.05
N GLU A 50 -21.24 -2.71 -10.37
CA GLU A 50 -21.76 -3.75 -11.26
C GLU A 50 -21.00 -5.09 -11.18
N THR A 51 -19.75 -5.11 -10.72
CA THR A 51 -18.91 -6.32 -10.64
C THR A 51 -18.75 -6.82 -9.21
N LEU A 52 -19.23 -6.06 -8.23
CA LEU A 52 -19.11 -6.36 -6.82
C LEU A 52 -20.18 -7.35 -6.34
N LYS A 53 -19.74 -8.49 -5.79
CA LYS A 53 -20.57 -9.35 -4.94
C LYS A 53 -20.30 -8.99 -3.46
N ALA A 54 -21.37 -8.85 -2.68
CA ALA A 54 -21.43 -8.20 -1.36
C ALA A 54 -20.23 -8.40 -0.40
N ASN A 55 -19.73 -9.63 -0.22
CA ASN A 55 -18.71 -9.92 0.80
C ASN A 55 -17.26 -9.64 0.36
N MET A 56 -16.98 -9.55 -0.95
CA MET A 56 -15.63 -9.32 -1.49
C MET A 56 -15.30 -7.83 -1.62
N THR A 57 -16.30 -6.99 -1.40
CA THR A 57 -16.25 -5.56 -1.68
C THR A 57 -15.21 -4.85 -0.83
N LEU A 58 -15.10 -5.18 0.45
CA LEU A 58 -14.35 -4.33 1.36
C LEU A 58 -12.83 -4.46 1.17
N LEU A 59 -12.31 -5.67 0.98
CA LEU A 59 -10.87 -5.91 0.81
C LEU A 59 -10.32 -5.36 -0.50
N THR A 60 -11.12 -5.40 -1.57
CA THR A 60 -10.74 -4.82 -2.86
C THR A 60 -10.51 -3.31 -2.77
N LEU A 61 -11.17 -2.64 -1.81
CA LEU A 61 -11.10 -1.19 -1.60
C LEU A 61 -9.96 -0.76 -0.68
N VAL A 62 -9.38 -1.68 0.10
CA VAL A 62 -8.31 -1.35 1.04
C VAL A 62 -7.11 -0.76 0.31
N LEU A 63 -6.61 -1.42 -0.75
CA LEU A 63 -5.41 -0.96 -1.46
C LEU A 63 -5.57 0.43 -2.11
N PRO A 64 -6.68 0.74 -2.82
CA PRO A 64 -6.94 2.10 -3.29
C PRO A 64 -6.91 3.15 -2.20
N VAL A 65 -7.56 2.90 -1.06
CA VAL A 65 -7.57 3.85 0.06
C VAL A 65 -6.16 4.01 0.64
N MET A 66 -5.43 2.91 0.85
CA MET A 66 -4.05 2.97 1.35
C MET A 66 -3.13 3.72 0.39
N PHE A 67 -3.29 3.54 -0.92
CA PHE A 67 -2.53 4.28 -1.92
C PHE A 67 -2.82 5.78 -1.86
N THR A 68 -4.08 6.19 -1.75
CA THR A 68 -4.46 7.60 -1.58
C THR A 68 -3.90 8.19 -0.29
N LEU A 69 -3.98 7.47 0.83
CA LEU A 69 -3.43 7.93 2.10
C LEU A 69 -1.90 8.03 2.03
N GLY A 70 -1.21 7.05 1.47
CA GLY A 70 0.25 7.06 1.32
C GLY A 70 0.73 8.23 0.46
N VAL A 71 0.18 8.39 -0.75
CA VAL A 71 0.52 9.52 -1.63
C VAL A 71 0.13 10.86 -0.99
N GLY A 72 -1.01 10.90 -0.30
CA GLY A 72 -1.49 12.08 0.42
C GLY A 72 -0.56 12.51 1.55
N PHE A 73 -0.09 11.59 2.40
CA PHE A 73 0.84 11.95 3.46
C PHE A 73 2.22 12.32 2.93
N PHE A 74 2.71 11.59 1.91
CA PHE A 74 3.97 11.90 1.26
C PHE A 74 3.95 13.27 0.56
N TRP A 75 2.77 13.75 0.15
CA TRP A 75 2.59 15.08 -0.43
C TRP A 75 3.17 16.20 0.44
N PHE A 76 3.08 16.09 1.76
CA PHE A 76 3.57 17.10 2.69
C PHE A 76 5.09 17.13 2.82
N LEU A 77 5.74 16.03 2.47
CA LEU A 77 7.20 15.92 2.55
C LEU A 77 7.88 16.58 1.35
N LEU A 78 7.10 16.99 0.34
CA LEU A 78 7.64 17.52 -0.91
C LEU A 78 7.80 19.03 -0.89
N PRO A 79 8.78 19.54 -1.65
CA PRO A 79 8.97 20.97 -1.82
C PRO A 79 7.69 21.66 -2.31
N THR A 80 7.48 22.90 -1.88
CA THR A 80 6.29 23.69 -2.25
C THR A 80 6.23 24.06 -3.73
N ASN A 81 7.30 23.79 -4.49
CA ASN A 81 7.42 24.09 -5.91
C ASN A 81 6.37 23.33 -6.76
N ILE A 82 5.65 24.07 -7.60
CA ILE A 82 4.62 23.54 -8.49
C ILE A 82 5.17 22.50 -9.48
N PHE A 83 6.42 22.67 -9.92
CA PHE A 83 7.06 21.73 -10.84
C PHE A 83 7.31 20.35 -10.22
N ALA A 84 7.55 20.27 -8.92
CA ALA A 84 7.69 19.00 -8.21
C ALA A 84 6.33 18.30 -8.00
N LYS A 85 5.26 19.09 -7.91
CA LYS A 85 3.90 18.65 -7.60
C LYS A 85 3.15 18.08 -8.80
N VAL A 86 3.33 18.66 -10.00
CA VAL A 86 2.64 18.23 -11.22
C VAL A 86 2.89 16.75 -11.57
N PRO A 87 4.15 16.26 -11.60
CA PRO A 87 4.43 14.84 -11.88
C PRO A 87 3.72 13.89 -10.92
N ILE A 88 3.54 14.30 -9.66
CA ILE A 88 2.94 13.46 -8.62
C ILE A 88 1.44 13.38 -8.76
N VAL A 89 0.78 14.48 -9.14
CA VAL A 89 -0.66 14.46 -9.47
C VAL A 89 -0.91 13.54 -10.68
N ILE A 90 -0.05 13.60 -11.70
CA ILE A 90 -0.12 12.71 -12.86
C ILE A 90 0.08 11.26 -12.43
N PHE A 91 1.13 11.00 -11.64
CA PHE A 91 1.44 9.69 -11.11
C PHE A 91 0.29 9.11 -10.27
N TYR A 92 -0.29 9.93 -9.40
CA TYR A 92 -1.44 9.58 -8.56
C TYR A 92 -2.65 9.23 -9.43
N GLY A 93 -3.01 10.08 -10.40
CA GLY A 93 -4.12 9.80 -11.31
C GLY A 93 -3.92 8.50 -12.10
N MET A 94 -2.73 8.31 -12.69
CA MET A 94 -2.39 7.05 -13.36
C MET A 94 -2.50 5.85 -12.42
N GLY A 95 -1.96 5.96 -11.20
CA GLY A 95 -2.04 4.93 -10.18
C GLY A 95 -3.48 4.57 -9.81
N ILE A 96 -4.35 5.56 -9.62
CA ILE A 96 -5.78 5.36 -9.35
C ILE A 96 -6.48 4.66 -10.52
N TYR A 97 -6.21 5.08 -11.75
CA TYR A 97 -6.79 4.42 -12.93
C TYR A 97 -6.35 2.95 -13.04
N ILE A 98 -5.07 2.67 -12.81
CA ILE A 98 -4.52 1.30 -12.80
C ILE A 98 -5.14 0.49 -11.65
N LEU A 99 -5.35 1.08 -10.49
CA LEU A 99 -6.02 0.46 -9.35
C LEU A 99 -7.48 0.12 -9.66
N CYS A 100 -8.23 1.00 -10.33
CA CYS A 100 -9.58 0.70 -10.81
C CYS A 100 -9.60 -0.52 -11.74
N LEU A 101 -8.66 -0.59 -12.69
CA LEU A 101 -8.53 -1.73 -13.60
C LEU A 101 -8.18 -3.02 -12.86
N THR A 102 -7.21 -2.95 -11.94
CA THR A 102 -6.74 -4.09 -11.15
C THR A 102 -7.84 -4.62 -10.24
N ALA A 103 -8.52 -3.73 -9.52
CA ALA A 103 -9.66 -4.05 -8.68
C ALA A 103 -10.80 -4.71 -9.48
N ASN A 104 -11.10 -4.19 -10.67
CA ASN A 104 -12.10 -4.81 -11.55
C ASN A 104 -11.67 -6.22 -12.01
N ILE A 105 -10.38 -6.43 -12.31
CA ILE A 105 -9.86 -7.76 -12.66
C ILE A 105 -10.02 -8.72 -11.48
N TYR A 106 -9.71 -8.31 -10.25
CA TYR A 106 -9.93 -9.13 -9.04
C TYR A 106 -11.40 -9.47 -8.83
N SER A 107 -12.31 -8.49 -8.97
CA SER A 107 -13.75 -8.73 -8.87
C SER A 107 -14.24 -9.74 -9.91
N VAL A 108 -13.79 -9.65 -11.16
CA VAL A 108 -14.18 -10.61 -12.20
C VAL A 108 -13.53 -11.98 -11.99
N ALA A 109 -12.24 -12.00 -11.61
CA ALA A 109 -11.45 -13.21 -11.39
C ALA A 109 -11.98 -14.07 -10.24
N SER A 110 -12.65 -13.44 -9.28
CA SER A 110 -13.29 -14.11 -8.14
C SER A 110 -14.44 -15.05 -8.52
N VAL A 111 -15.06 -14.83 -9.68
CA VAL A 111 -16.16 -15.66 -10.20
C VAL A 111 -15.64 -16.68 -11.20
N ARG A 112 -14.67 -16.28 -12.03
CA ARG A 112 -14.05 -17.13 -13.05
C ARG A 112 -12.59 -16.75 -13.22
N THR A 113 -11.72 -17.74 -13.34
CA THR A 113 -10.31 -17.47 -13.64
C THR A 113 -10.17 -16.85 -15.04
N ILE A 114 -9.42 -15.76 -15.14
CA ILE A 114 -9.14 -15.04 -16.40
C ILE A 114 -7.63 -14.88 -16.59
N ALA A 115 -7.16 -14.92 -17.84
CA ALA A 115 -5.73 -14.83 -18.16
C ALA A 115 -5.06 -13.56 -17.61
N LEU A 116 -5.79 -12.43 -17.60
CA LEU A 116 -5.30 -11.15 -17.09
C LEU A 116 -5.05 -11.14 -15.57
N LEU A 117 -5.52 -12.14 -14.82
CA LEU A 117 -5.32 -12.21 -13.37
C LEU A 117 -3.84 -12.22 -12.99
N ARG A 118 -3.00 -12.92 -13.76
CA ARG A 118 -1.55 -12.99 -13.50
C ARG A 118 -0.90 -11.62 -13.59
N ALA A 119 -1.27 -10.83 -14.61
CA ALA A 119 -0.79 -9.47 -14.78
C ALA A 119 -1.30 -8.55 -13.66
N ALA A 120 -2.59 -8.66 -13.30
CA ALA A 120 -3.18 -7.88 -12.21
C ALA A 120 -2.51 -8.14 -10.86
N ARG A 121 -2.16 -9.40 -10.55
CA ARG A 121 -1.40 -9.75 -9.33
C ARG A 121 -0.04 -9.06 -9.29
N GLY A 122 0.71 -9.08 -10.38
CA GLY A 122 2.01 -8.39 -10.46
C GLY A 122 1.88 -6.88 -10.28
N VAL A 123 0.93 -6.25 -10.98
CA VAL A 123 0.67 -4.81 -10.86
C VAL A 123 0.21 -4.43 -9.45
N GLY A 124 -0.73 -5.20 -8.89
CA GLY A 124 -1.22 -4.99 -7.53
C GLY A 124 -0.12 -5.14 -6.49
N PHE A 125 0.78 -6.11 -6.65
CA PHE A 125 1.95 -6.29 -5.79
C PHE A 125 2.85 -5.05 -5.80
N VAL A 126 3.23 -4.56 -7.00
CA VAL A 126 4.07 -3.35 -7.13
C VAL A 126 3.41 -2.13 -6.51
N ILE A 127 2.10 -1.92 -6.72
CA ILE A 127 1.38 -0.79 -6.12
C ILE A 127 1.28 -0.94 -4.60
N THR A 128 1.16 -2.16 -4.08
CA THR A 128 1.16 -2.43 -2.63
C THR A 128 2.51 -2.09 -2.02
N LEU A 129 3.63 -2.47 -2.67
CA LEU A 129 4.97 -2.10 -2.21
C LEU A 129 5.14 -0.58 -2.18
N LEU A 130 4.75 0.09 -3.25
CA LEU A 130 4.82 1.55 -3.31
C LEU A 130 3.96 2.21 -2.22
N ALA A 131 2.72 1.75 -2.02
CA ALA A 131 1.86 2.25 -0.95
C ALA A 131 2.48 2.01 0.43
N SER A 132 3.08 0.83 0.66
CA SER A 132 3.76 0.50 1.92
C SER A 132 4.94 1.44 2.18
N PHE A 133 5.76 1.71 1.16
CA PHE A 133 6.87 2.66 1.26
C PHE A 133 6.39 4.06 1.65
N LEU A 134 5.41 4.60 0.93
CA LEU A 134 4.88 5.94 1.18
C LEU A 134 4.25 6.05 2.57
N ILE A 135 3.55 5.01 3.03
CA ILE A 135 2.95 4.97 4.37
C ILE A 135 4.03 4.89 5.45
N PHE A 136 5.00 4.00 5.32
CA PHE A 136 6.08 3.89 6.32
C PHE A 136 6.93 5.15 6.38
N ASP A 137 7.23 5.74 5.23
CA ASP A 137 7.93 7.02 5.14
C ASP A 137 7.15 8.14 5.82
N ALA A 138 5.84 8.23 5.58
CA ALA A 138 4.97 9.16 6.28
C ALA A 138 4.95 8.94 7.79
N ILE A 139 4.76 7.70 8.26
CA ILE A 139 4.71 7.38 9.70
C ILE A 139 6.02 7.75 10.39
N LEU A 140 7.17 7.36 9.80
CA LEU A 140 8.49 7.67 10.36
C LEU A 140 8.80 9.18 10.31
N SER A 141 8.31 9.89 9.28
CA SER A 141 8.49 11.34 9.16
C SER A 141 7.80 12.15 10.24
N ILE A 142 6.70 11.64 10.80
CA ILE A 142 5.98 12.33 11.89
C ILE A 142 6.84 12.41 13.16
N ARG A 143 7.84 11.52 13.34
CA ARG A 143 8.75 11.48 14.51
C ARG A 143 8.00 11.55 15.85
N THR A 144 6.92 10.75 15.96
CA THR A 144 6.14 10.63 17.21
C THR A 144 6.77 9.63 18.17
N GLU A 145 6.28 9.67 19.42
CA GLU A 145 6.60 8.69 20.44
C GLU A 145 6.28 7.26 19.98
N ILE A 146 7.04 6.30 20.51
CA ILE A 146 6.91 4.88 20.19
C ILE A 146 5.46 4.36 20.35
N TYR A 147 4.72 4.91 21.31
CA TYR A 147 3.32 4.55 21.61
C TYR A 147 2.36 4.83 20.45
N TYR A 148 2.66 5.78 19.57
CA TYR A 148 1.85 6.09 18.37
C TYR A 148 2.40 5.40 17.13
N LEU A 149 3.72 5.35 17.00
CA LEU A 149 4.41 4.75 15.86
C LEU A 149 4.08 3.26 15.72
N ILE A 150 4.18 2.50 16.82
CA ILE A 150 4.00 1.05 16.81
C ILE A 150 2.58 0.64 16.40
N PRO A 151 1.51 1.17 17.00
CA PRO A 151 0.15 0.90 16.54
C PRO A 151 -0.10 1.34 15.10
N ALA A 152 0.44 2.48 14.67
CA ALA A 152 0.28 2.95 13.30
C ALA A 152 0.90 1.96 12.30
N VAL A 153 2.16 1.58 12.49
CA VAL A 153 2.83 0.59 11.63
C VAL A 153 2.05 -0.73 11.63
N PHE A 154 1.58 -1.19 12.79
CA PHE A 154 0.80 -2.42 12.88
C PHE A 154 -0.51 -2.34 12.09
N VAL A 155 -1.32 -1.31 12.30
CA VAL A 155 -2.63 -1.17 11.64
C VAL A 155 -2.47 -1.07 10.12
N PHE A 156 -1.57 -0.21 9.64
CA PHE A 156 -1.39 -0.01 8.21
C PHE A 156 -0.76 -1.24 7.53
N SER A 157 0.24 -1.87 8.15
CA SER A 157 0.82 -3.10 7.60
C SER A 157 -0.19 -4.25 7.59
N LEU A 158 -1.00 -4.39 8.64
CA LEU A 158 -2.06 -5.40 8.72
C LEU A 158 -3.06 -5.24 7.57
N LEU A 159 -3.55 -4.02 7.33
CA LEU A 159 -4.48 -3.75 6.23
C LEU A 159 -3.88 -4.11 4.87
N LEU A 160 -2.62 -3.74 4.62
CA LEU A 160 -1.92 -4.07 3.39
C LEU A 160 -1.66 -5.57 3.24
N TYR A 161 -1.26 -6.28 4.30
CA TYR A 161 -1.05 -7.73 4.25
C TYR A 161 -2.34 -8.50 4.02
N ILE A 162 -3.44 -8.14 4.71
CA ILE A 162 -4.74 -8.80 4.51
C ILE A 162 -5.17 -8.65 3.06
N GLN A 163 -5.11 -7.44 2.50
CA GLN A 163 -5.47 -7.21 1.10
C GLN A 163 -4.51 -7.93 0.14
N GLY A 164 -3.21 -7.87 0.40
CA GLY A 164 -2.18 -8.47 -0.44
C GLY A 164 -2.24 -9.99 -0.50
N PHE A 165 -2.47 -10.66 0.64
CA PHE A 165 -2.68 -12.11 0.69
C PHE A 165 -4.02 -12.52 0.10
N TRP A 166 -5.08 -11.75 0.35
CA TRP A 166 -6.40 -12.01 -0.22
C TRP A 166 -6.38 -11.99 -1.75
N SER A 167 -5.57 -11.11 -2.37
CA SER A 167 -5.44 -11.04 -3.84
C SER A 167 -4.95 -12.33 -4.51
N MET A 168 -4.32 -13.24 -3.75
CA MET A 168 -3.86 -14.55 -4.24
C MET A 168 -4.94 -15.63 -4.18
N LEU A 169 -5.84 -15.56 -3.20
CA LEU A 169 -6.91 -16.55 -3.04
C LEU A 169 -8.20 -16.11 -3.77
N LEU A 170 -8.52 -14.82 -3.76
CA LEU A 170 -9.78 -14.25 -4.24
C LEU A 170 -11.01 -15.02 -3.74
N THR A 171 -10.96 -15.49 -2.48
CA THR A 171 -12.05 -16.23 -1.84
C THR A 171 -13.13 -15.30 -1.28
N LYS A 172 -14.38 -15.80 -1.22
CA LYS A 172 -15.54 -15.05 -0.69
C LYS A 172 -15.59 -15.03 0.82
N GLU A 173 -14.97 -16.03 1.43
CA GLU A 173 -14.98 -16.25 2.86
C GLU A 173 -13.61 -15.92 3.45
N TYR A 174 -13.65 -15.39 4.67
CA TYR A 174 -12.47 -15.15 5.47
C TYR A 174 -11.94 -16.50 5.98
N SER A 175 -10.84 -16.96 5.39
CA SER A 175 -10.07 -18.03 6.01
C SER A 175 -9.37 -17.49 7.25
N LYS A 176 -9.51 -18.19 8.39
CA LYS A 176 -8.75 -17.88 9.61
C LYS A 176 -7.25 -17.87 9.33
N ASP A 177 -6.78 -18.75 8.44
CA ASP A 177 -5.37 -18.86 8.07
C ASP A 177 -4.86 -17.58 7.39
N LEU A 178 -5.70 -16.91 6.59
CA LEU A 178 -5.35 -15.64 5.97
C LEU A 178 -5.16 -14.55 7.02
N VAL A 179 -6.08 -14.47 7.98
CA VAL A 179 -6.00 -13.47 9.06
C VAL A 179 -4.78 -13.72 9.94
N TYR A 180 -4.52 -14.97 10.33
CA TYR A 180 -3.33 -15.31 11.12
C TYR A 180 -2.02 -15.04 10.37
N LEU A 181 -1.97 -15.35 9.08
CA LEU A 181 -0.80 -15.07 8.26
C LEU A 181 -0.55 -13.55 8.14
N SER A 182 -1.60 -12.76 7.89
CA SER A 182 -1.51 -11.31 7.84
C SER A 182 -1.12 -10.69 9.17
N ALA A 183 -1.72 -11.15 10.27
CA ALA A 183 -1.41 -10.68 11.62
C ALA A 183 0.04 -11.00 11.99
N GLY A 184 0.51 -12.22 11.71
CA GLY A 184 1.90 -12.60 11.94
C GLY A 184 2.88 -11.75 11.14
N ALA A 185 2.62 -11.52 9.85
CA ALA A 185 3.47 -10.67 9.01
C ALA A 185 3.47 -9.19 9.47
N ALA A 186 2.31 -8.67 9.89
CA ALA A 186 2.18 -7.34 10.45
C ALA A 186 2.98 -7.20 11.75
N LEU A 187 2.86 -8.16 12.67
CA LEU A 187 3.61 -8.17 13.93
C LEU A 187 5.12 -8.13 13.68
N VAL A 188 5.65 -8.98 12.80
CA VAL A 188 7.09 -8.97 12.46
C VAL A 188 7.52 -7.61 11.89
N THR A 189 6.70 -7.00 11.02
CA THR A 189 7.01 -5.68 10.45
C THR A 189 7.00 -4.59 11.53
N THR A 190 6.08 -4.68 12.48
CA THR A 190 5.98 -3.76 13.62
C THR A 190 7.15 -3.92 14.60
N GLU A 191 7.58 -5.14 14.89
CA GLU A 191 8.75 -5.40 15.72
C GLU A 191 10.02 -4.81 15.10
N LEU A 192 10.18 -4.94 13.77
CA LEU A 192 11.27 -4.28 13.05
C LEU A 192 11.19 -2.76 13.16
N ALA A 193 9.99 -2.16 13.09
CA ALA A 193 9.83 -0.73 13.31
C ALA A 193 10.18 -0.31 14.75
N ALA A 194 9.90 -1.15 15.75
CA ALA A 194 10.34 -0.92 17.14
C ALA A 194 11.86 -0.92 17.27
N ILE A 195 12.54 -1.85 16.60
CA ILE A 195 14.00 -1.88 16.57
C ILE A 195 14.55 -0.63 15.88
N LEU A 196 13.97 -0.23 14.75
CA LEU A 196 14.39 0.98 14.02
C LEU A 196 14.17 2.26 14.81
N TYR A 197 13.19 2.32 15.71
CA TYR A 197 12.95 3.49 16.56
C TYR A 197 14.18 3.84 17.42
N PHE A 198 14.91 2.83 17.90
CA PHE A 198 16.13 3.02 18.70
C PHE A 198 17.40 3.14 17.85
N TRP A 199 17.29 2.99 16.53
CA TRP A 199 18.43 3.00 15.62
C TRP A 199 18.53 4.38 14.93
N PRO A 200 19.72 5.03 14.88
CA PRO A 200 19.89 6.33 14.24
C PRO A 200 19.91 6.23 12.70
N VAL A 201 18.83 5.71 12.10
CA VAL A 201 18.64 5.65 10.65
C VAL A 201 17.92 6.89 10.14
N THR A 202 18.21 7.28 8.89
CA THR A 202 17.40 8.29 8.21
C THR A 202 16.00 7.74 7.92
N ILE A 203 15.01 8.64 7.82
CA ILE A 203 13.62 8.27 7.53
C ILE A 203 13.51 7.39 6.28
N VAL A 204 14.20 7.79 5.21
CA VAL A 204 14.20 7.08 3.92
C VAL A 204 14.80 5.68 4.03
N VAL A 205 15.91 5.53 4.77
CA VAL A 205 16.54 4.21 4.95
C VAL A 205 15.66 3.30 5.82
N GLY A 206 15.05 3.85 6.87
CA GLY A 206 14.09 3.13 7.70
C GLY A 206 12.85 2.68 6.92
N SER A 207 12.26 3.57 6.11
CA SER A 207 11.08 3.26 5.29
C SER A 207 11.38 2.22 4.21
N LEU A 208 12.55 2.27 3.59
CA LEU A 208 13.03 1.23 2.66
C LEU A 208 13.21 -0.14 3.33
N LEU A 209 13.74 -0.20 4.56
CA LEU A 209 13.88 -1.47 5.27
C LEU A 209 12.53 -2.07 5.66
N LEU A 210 11.60 -1.26 6.16
CA LEU A 210 10.25 -1.74 6.46
C LEU A 210 9.54 -2.22 5.18
N THR A 211 9.69 -1.49 4.07
CA THR A 211 9.16 -1.89 2.76
C THR A 211 9.78 -3.18 2.26
N THR A 212 11.07 -3.39 2.48
CA THR A 212 11.78 -4.60 2.07
C THR A 212 11.34 -5.80 2.90
N SER A 213 11.20 -5.60 4.19
CA SER A 213 10.67 -6.63 5.10
C SER A 213 9.24 -6.98 4.70
N PHE A 214 8.45 -5.95 4.35
CA PHE A 214 7.11 -6.11 3.79
C PHE A 214 7.11 -6.88 2.47
N TYR A 215 8.01 -6.56 1.53
CA TYR A 215 8.21 -7.28 0.29
C TYR A 215 8.52 -8.76 0.53
N MET A 216 9.45 -9.06 1.42
CA MET A 216 9.82 -10.44 1.75
C MET A 216 8.64 -11.22 2.34
N LEU A 217 8.01 -10.67 3.37
CA LEU A 217 6.90 -11.34 4.06
C LEU A 217 5.67 -11.48 3.16
N LEU A 218 5.36 -10.45 2.36
CA LEU A 218 4.27 -10.51 1.40
C LEU A 218 4.55 -11.53 0.30
N GLY A 219 5.73 -11.50 -0.32
CA GLY A 219 6.11 -12.42 -1.39
C GLY A 219 6.15 -13.88 -0.92
N LEU A 220 6.75 -14.12 0.26
CA LEU A 220 6.75 -15.45 0.89
C LEU A 220 5.35 -15.88 1.30
N GLY A 221 4.52 -15.02 1.86
CA GLY A 221 3.15 -15.39 2.22
C GLY A 221 2.31 -15.72 0.98
N GLN A 222 2.44 -14.93 -0.08
CA GLN A 222 1.77 -15.18 -1.36
C GLN A 222 2.21 -16.51 -2.00
N ALA A 223 3.51 -16.81 -2.00
CA ALA A 223 4.03 -18.10 -2.48
C ALA A 223 3.46 -19.29 -1.70
N LYS A 224 3.12 -19.09 -0.41
CA LYS A 224 2.54 -20.12 0.48
C LYS A 224 1.14 -20.46 0.04
N LEU A 225 0.37 -19.41 -0.19
CA LEU A 225 -1.02 -19.49 -0.60
C LEU A 225 -1.17 -20.09 -2.00
N GLU A 226 -0.18 -19.89 -2.87
CA GLU A 226 -0.15 -20.51 -4.19
C GLU A 226 0.41 -21.95 -4.20
N GLY A 227 0.83 -22.50 -3.05
CA GLY A 227 1.43 -23.84 -2.96
C GLY A 227 2.80 -23.95 -3.62
N ARG A 228 3.47 -22.83 -3.89
CA ARG A 228 4.76 -22.74 -4.60
C ARG A 228 5.92 -22.45 -3.64
N TYR A 229 5.94 -23.10 -2.47
CA TYR A 229 7.05 -23.00 -1.51
C TYR A 229 8.29 -23.73 -2.00
N PHE A 230 8.95 -23.17 -3.01
CA PHE A 230 10.21 -23.67 -3.51
C PHE A 230 11.37 -23.00 -2.76
N LYS A 231 12.39 -23.80 -2.42
CA LYS A 231 13.62 -23.31 -1.78
C LYS A 231 14.30 -22.16 -2.55
N SER A 232 14.12 -22.09 -3.88
CA SER A 232 14.66 -20.99 -4.70
C SER A 232 14.00 -19.64 -4.39
N THR A 233 12.67 -19.60 -4.26
CA THR A 233 11.93 -18.37 -3.98
C THR A 233 12.30 -17.80 -2.61
N ILE A 234 12.51 -18.68 -1.62
CA ILE A 234 12.97 -18.29 -0.29
C ILE A 234 14.36 -17.66 -0.36
N ARG A 235 15.27 -18.27 -1.13
CA ARG A 235 16.63 -17.75 -1.31
C ARG A 235 16.64 -16.38 -1.97
N GLU A 236 15.84 -16.17 -3.02
CA GLU A 236 15.77 -14.88 -3.71
C GLU A 236 15.30 -13.75 -2.79
N HIS A 237 14.23 -13.98 -2.00
CA HIS A 237 13.73 -12.96 -1.07
C HIS A 237 14.73 -12.70 0.07
N LEU A 238 15.35 -13.74 0.62
CA LEU A 238 16.37 -13.59 1.67
C LEU A 238 17.61 -12.83 1.18
N VAL A 239 18.07 -13.07 -0.05
CA VAL A 239 19.22 -12.34 -0.62
C VAL A 239 18.91 -10.85 -0.71
N VAL A 240 17.71 -10.47 -1.19
CA VAL A 240 17.29 -9.06 -1.24
C VAL A 240 17.25 -8.44 0.16
N GLY A 241 16.70 -9.16 1.14
CA GLY A 241 16.68 -8.71 2.54
C GLY A 241 18.07 -8.48 3.12
N VAL A 242 18.99 -9.42 2.92
CA VAL A 242 20.38 -9.32 3.39
C VAL A 242 21.11 -8.15 2.72
N LEU A 243 20.94 -7.96 1.42
CA LEU A 243 21.56 -6.84 0.70
C LEU A 243 21.10 -5.49 1.25
N ILE A 244 19.80 -5.35 1.54
CA ILE A 244 19.24 -4.10 2.06
C ILE A 244 19.65 -3.89 3.52
N PHE A 245 19.73 -4.96 4.31
CA PHE A 245 20.27 -4.89 5.67
C PHE A 245 21.74 -4.43 5.69
N ILE A 246 22.58 -4.96 4.79
CA ILE A 246 23.97 -4.52 4.64
C ILE A 246 24.03 -3.05 4.21
N ALA A 247 23.23 -2.65 3.22
CA ALA A 247 23.17 -1.26 2.76
C ALA A 247 22.76 -0.29 3.89
N MET A 248 21.80 -0.69 4.73
CA MET A 248 21.43 0.07 5.93
C MET A 248 22.61 0.20 6.91
N PHE A 249 23.28 -0.92 7.22
CA PHE A 249 24.38 -0.92 8.17
C PHE A 249 25.50 0.04 7.74
N ILE A 250 25.81 0.07 6.45
CA ILE A 250 26.80 0.99 5.85
C ILE A 250 26.30 2.45 5.87
N SER A 251 25.00 2.67 5.62
CA SER A 251 24.45 4.03 5.58
C SER A 251 24.26 4.66 6.98
N THR A 252 24.28 3.86 8.04
CA THR A 252 24.08 4.36 9.40
C THR A 252 25.37 5.00 9.92
N HIS A 253 25.29 6.27 10.29
CA HIS A 253 26.40 6.96 10.95
C HIS A 253 26.24 6.81 12.46
N TRP A 254 27.06 5.94 13.06
CA TRP A 254 27.16 5.80 14.52
C TRP A 254 28.25 6.75 15.03
N GLY A 255 27.92 8.03 15.11
CA GLY A 255 28.84 9.08 15.56
C GLY A 255 28.32 10.45 15.19
N ALA A 256 28.35 11.38 16.16
CA ALA A 256 28.02 12.79 15.99
C ALA A 256 28.94 13.48 14.97
#